data_AF-A0A4Q1KVI4-F1
#
_entry.id   AF-A0A4Q1KVI4-F1
#
_cell.length_a   1.000
_cell.length_b   1.000
_cell.length_c   1.000
_cell.angle_alpha   90.00
_cell.angle_beta   90.00
_cell.angle_gamma   90.00
#
_symmetry.space_group_name_H-M   'P 1'
#
loop_
_entity.id
_entity.type
_entity.pdbx_description
1 polymer ?
#
loop_
_entity_poly.entity_id
_entity_poly.type
_entity_poly.pdbx_seq_one_letter_code
_entity_poly.pdbx_strand_id
1 'polypeptide(L)'
;MSSSLEQMYQQVILDHAKSPHGRGFVDLSEGHLHGESHQINPTCGDEVTMRVEFDTADPKVPTISSVSWEGQGCSISQASLSVLTDLVTGAPVAESEHLGDLFRQLMQSRGKGLDEDLEDELGDATAFTGVAQFPARIKCALLGWAALRDTLATSGVLAGSDAPVADPASTATPLPAQSPQAPQENR
;
A
#
# COMPACT_ATOMS: atom_id res chain seq x y z
N MET A 1 1.32 7.80 32.07
CA MET A 1 0.66 6.47 32.00
C MET A 1 0.25 6.29 30.56
N SER A 2 0.99 5.49 29.79
CA SER A 2 0.60 5.23 28.41
C SER A 2 -0.74 4.48 28.40
N SER A 3 -1.61 4.80 27.45
CA SER A 3 -2.92 4.17 27.34
C SER A 3 -2.76 2.68 27.00
N SER A 4 -3.77 1.86 27.33
CA SER A 4 -3.75 0.44 26.97
C SER A 4 -3.65 0.20 25.45
N LEU A 5 -4.17 1.14 24.65
CA LEU A 5 -4.09 1.10 23.19
C LEU A 5 -2.68 1.45 22.69
N GLU A 6 -2.02 2.45 23.29
CA GLU A 6 -0.62 2.77 22.97
C GLU A 6 0.31 1.58 23.23
N GLN A 7 0.08 0.82 24.29
CA GLN A 7 0.85 -0.38 24.60
C GLN A 7 0.62 -1.51 23.58
N MET A 8 -0.63 -1.69 23.13
CA MET A 8 -0.96 -2.65 22.09
C MET A 8 -0.28 -2.30 20.76
N TYR A 9 -0.35 -1.04 20.31
CA TYR A 9 0.32 -0.59 19.09
C TYR A 9 1.85 -0.70 19.17
N GLN A 10 2.43 -0.40 20.33
CA GLN A 10 3.86 -0.61 20.54
C GLN A 10 4.23 -2.10 20.42
N GLN A 11 3.37 -3.00 20.90
CA GLN A 11 3.60 -4.44 20.80
C GLN A 11 3.60 -4.90 19.33
N VAL A 12 2.69 -4.40 18.49
CA VAL A 12 2.68 -4.67 17.03
C VAL A 12 4.04 -4.33 16.42
N ILE A 13 4.57 -3.12 16.65
CA ILE A 13 5.88 -2.73 16.11
C ILE A 13 6.99 -3.67 16.61
N LEU A 14 6.98 -4.06 17.88
CA LEU A 14 8.00 -4.95 18.44
C LEU A 14 7.94 -6.36 17.85
N ASP A 15 6.74 -6.90 17.64
CA ASP A 15 6.53 -8.23 17.09
C ASP A 15 6.98 -8.30 15.63
N HIS A 16 6.57 -7.32 14.81
CA HIS A 16 7.01 -7.21 13.42
C HIS A 16 8.52 -6.93 13.29
N ALA A 17 9.14 -6.20 14.24
CA ALA A 17 10.59 -6.00 14.24
C ALA A 17 11.35 -7.27 14.63
N LYS A 18 10.79 -8.11 15.50
CA LYS A 18 11.43 -9.33 16.00
C LYS A 18 11.28 -10.51 15.04
N SER A 19 10.12 -10.62 14.40
CA SER A 19 9.78 -11.67 13.45
C SER A 19 9.24 -11.05 12.15
N PRO A 20 10.09 -10.38 11.37
CA PRO A 20 9.66 -9.68 10.16
C PRO A 20 9.13 -10.64 9.09
N HIS A 21 7.98 -10.30 8.51
CA HIS A 21 7.39 -10.96 7.35
C HIS A 21 8.02 -10.44 6.06
N GLY A 22 8.01 -11.26 5.00
CA GLY A 22 8.64 -10.93 3.71
C GLY A 22 10.17 -10.89 3.73
N ARG A 23 10.82 -11.17 4.87
CA ARG A 23 12.28 -11.12 4.96
C ARG A 23 12.91 -12.35 4.30
N GLY A 24 13.93 -12.10 3.48
CA GLY A 24 14.62 -13.09 2.67
C GLY A 24 14.00 -13.19 1.28
N PHE A 25 14.84 -13.24 0.25
CA PHE A 25 14.33 -13.30 -1.11
C PHE A 25 13.63 -14.61 -1.42
N VAL A 26 12.51 -14.49 -2.12
CA VAL A 26 11.77 -15.60 -2.70
C VAL A 26 12.16 -15.69 -4.18
N ASP A 27 12.18 -16.91 -4.72
CA ASP A 27 12.41 -17.14 -6.14
C ASP A 27 11.28 -16.51 -6.96
N LEU A 28 11.65 -15.75 -8.00
CA LEU A 28 10.70 -15.14 -8.92
C LEU A 28 10.19 -16.20 -9.90
N SER A 29 8.89 -16.18 -10.15
CA SER A 29 8.23 -17.07 -11.09
C SER A 29 8.64 -16.73 -12.53
N GLU A 30 8.97 -17.75 -13.32
CA GLU A 30 9.35 -17.54 -14.72
C GLU A 30 8.20 -16.89 -15.51
N GLY A 31 8.50 -15.78 -16.18
CA GLY A 31 7.54 -15.05 -17.02
C GLY A 31 6.60 -14.12 -16.25
N HIS A 32 6.68 -14.05 -14.92
CA HIS A 32 5.94 -13.05 -14.14
C HIS A 32 6.61 -11.68 -14.21
N LEU A 33 5.79 -10.64 -14.22
CA LEU A 33 6.27 -9.27 -14.11
C LEU A 33 6.77 -9.04 -12.68
N HIS A 34 7.95 -8.44 -12.55
CA HIS A 34 8.53 -8.13 -11.26
C HIS A 34 9.32 -6.82 -11.33
N GLY A 35 9.61 -6.25 -10.17
CA GLY A 35 10.57 -5.17 -10.05
C GLY A 35 11.37 -5.26 -8.76
N GLU A 36 12.47 -4.52 -8.72
CA GLU A 36 13.39 -4.46 -7.60
C GLU A 36 13.73 -3.00 -7.30
N SER A 37 13.77 -2.62 -6.03
CA SER A 37 14.23 -1.30 -5.60
C SER A 37 15.18 -1.42 -4.42
N HIS A 38 16.23 -0.61 -4.45
CA HIS A 38 17.19 -0.47 -3.38
C HIS A 38 17.10 0.92 -2.74
N GLN A 39 16.87 0.98 -1.44
CA GLN A 39 16.70 2.22 -0.70
C GLN A 39 17.63 2.28 0.52
N ILE A 40 18.16 3.48 0.77
CA ILE A 40 19.05 3.74 1.90
C ILE A 40 18.52 4.96 2.66
N ASN A 41 18.47 4.87 3.98
CA ASN A 41 18.29 5.98 4.89
C ASN A 41 19.58 6.20 5.73
N PRO A 42 20.52 7.03 5.24
CA PRO A 42 21.81 7.25 5.90
C PRO A 42 21.70 7.82 7.32
N THR A 43 20.58 8.46 7.66
CA THR A 43 20.38 9.09 8.97
C THR A 43 20.27 8.05 10.09
N CYS A 44 19.56 6.93 9.85
CA CYS A 44 19.45 5.82 10.81
C CYS A 44 20.43 4.67 10.47
N GLY A 45 21.08 4.72 9.29
CA GLY A 45 21.87 3.61 8.74
C GLY A 45 21.00 2.45 8.25
N ASP A 46 19.75 2.71 7.89
CA ASP A 46 18.86 1.67 7.35
C ASP A 46 19.12 1.49 5.85
N GLU A 47 19.00 0.26 5.38
CA GLU A 47 19.16 -0.14 3.98
C GLU A 47 18.22 -1.31 3.69
N VAL A 48 17.55 -1.28 2.53
CA VAL A 48 16.69 -2.37 2.08
C VAL A 48 16.76 -2.53 0.56
N THR A 49 16.80 -3.78 0.12
CA THR A 49 16.48 -4.20 -1.24
C THR A 49 15.16 -4.94 -1.21
N MET A 50 14.17 -4.44 -1.94
CA MET A 50 12.82 -5.02 -2.05
C MET A 50 12.63 -5.57 -3.46
N ARG A 51 12.04 -6.76 -3.55
CA ARG A 51 11.52 -7.38 -4.77
C ARG A 51 10.03 -7.53 -4.65
N VAL A 52 9.31 -7.14 -5.70
CA VAL A 52 7.87 -7.29 -5.80
C VAL A 52 7.57 -8.03 -7.10
N GLU A 53 6.78 -9.09 -6.99
CA GLU A 53 6.22 -9.79 -8.13
C GLU A 53 4.74 -9.42 -8.28
N PHE A 54 4.27 -9.34 -9.52
CA PHE A 54 2.91 -8.97 -9.87
C PHE A 54 2.21 -10.10 -10.60
N ASP A 55 0.97 -10.38 -10.20
CA ASP A 55 0.03 -11.14 -11.01
C ASP A 55 -0.70 -10.20 -11.97
N THR A 56 -0.56 -10.48 -13.26
CA THR A 56 -1.15 -9.70 -14.36
C THR A 56 -2.17 -10.53 -15.16
N ALA A 57 -2.70 -11.62 -14.57
CA ALA A 57 -3.73 -12.44 -15.18
C ALA A 57 -4.99 -11.64 -15.55
N ASP A 58 -5.38 -10.66 -14.71
CA ASP A 58 -6.31 -9.60 -15.10
C ASP A 58 -5.54 -8.32 -15.45
N PRO A 59 -5.40 -7.95 -16.74
CA PRO A 59 -4.66 -6.77 -17.15
C PRO A 59 -5.31 -5.45 -16.70
N LYS A 60 -6.57 -5.48 -16.22
CA LYS A 60 -7.25 -4.28 -15.69
C LYS A 60 -6.95 -4.04 -14.21
N VAL A 61 -6.65 -5.10 -13.47
CA VAL A 61 -6.45 -5.05 -12.02
C VAL A 61 -5.23 -5.91 -11.67
N PRO A 62 -4.01 -5.44 -12.00
CA PRO A 62 -2.81 -6.14 -11.56
C PRO A 62 -2.76 -6.15 -10.03
N THR A 63 -2.34 -7.27 -9.46
CA THR A 63 -2.21 -7.48 -8.02
C THR A 63 -0.78 -7.82 -7.65
N ILE A 64 -0.35 -7.50 -6.44
CA ILE A 64 0.96 -7.90 -5.93
C ILE A 64 0.89 -9.37 -5.51
N SER A 65 1.60 -10.27 -6.18
CA SER A 65 1.60 -11.70 -5.85
C SER A 65 2.53 -12.00 -4.67
N SER A 66 3.66 -11.29 -4.58
CA SER A 66 4.60 -11.43 -3.48
C SER A 66 5.44 -10.18 -3.28
N VAL A 67 5.81 -9.95 -2.01
CA VAL A 67 6.84 -8.99 -1.62
C VAL A 67 7.90 -9.73 -0.83
N SER A 68 9.15 -9.61 -1.25
CA SER A 68 10.30 -10.11 -0.48
C SER A 68 11.37 -9.05 -0.36
N TRP A 69 12.10 -9.04 0.75
CA TRP A 69 13.11 -8.03 1.00
C TRP A 69 14.28 -8.55 1.81
N GLU A 70 15.45 -7.97 1.56
CA GLU A 70 16.61 -8.09 2.42
C GLU A 70 17.10 -6.71 2.82
N GLY A 71 17.59 -6.58 4.04
CA GLY A 71 18.03 -5.29 4.54
C GLY A 71 18.44 -5.32 6.00
N GLN A 72 19.05 -4.22 6.42
CA GLN A 72 19.43 -3.97 7.80
C GLN A 72 18.90 -2.61 8.20
N GLY A 73 18.45 -2.49 9.44
CA GLY A 73 17.89 -1.24 9.92
C GLY A 73 17.44 -1.32 11.36
N CYS A 74 17.02 -0.19 11.90
CA CYS A 74 16.43 -0.11 13.21
C CYS A 74 15.09 -0.88 13.31
N SER A 75 14.59 -1.10 14.53
CA SER A 75 13.32 -1.80 14.74
C SER A 75 12.13 -1.18 14.01
N ILE A 76 12.11 0.15 13.84
CA ILE A 76 11.02 0.86 13.15
C ILE A 76 11.03 0.57 11.65
N SER A 77 12.20 0.59 11.00
CA SER A 77 12.28 0.29 9.57
C SER A 77 11.95 -1.17 9.28
N GLN A 78 12.44 -2.10 10.12
CA GLN A 78 12.12 -3.52 10.00
C GLN A 78 10.63 -3.81 10.24
N ALA A 79 10.04 -3.22 11.28
CA ALA A 79 8.61 -3.37 11.54
C ALA A 79 7.77 -2.80 10.39
N SER A 80 8.14 -1.63 9.86
CA SER A 80 7.37 -1.01 8.78
C SER A 80 7.46 -1.80 7.47
N LEU A 81 8.60 -2.43 7.18
CA LEU A 81 8.75 -3.34 6.04
C LEU A 81 7.85 -4.56 6.19
N SER A 82 7.85 -5.16 7.40
CA SER A 82 7.04 -6.32 7.73
C SER A 82 5.53 -6.02 7.61
N VAL A 83 5.05 -4.93 8.21
CA VAL A 83 3.65 -4.49 8.10
C VAL A 83 3.28 -4.14 6.66
N LEU A 84 4.16 -3.47 5.92
CA LEU A 84 3.96 -3.20 4.49
C LEU A 84 3.75 -4.50 3.72
N THR A 85 4.60 -5.51 3.94
CA THR A 85 4.49 -6.80 3.25
C THR A 85 3.11 -7.41 3.47
N ASP A 86 2.61 -7.42 4.70
CA ASP A 86 1.31 -8.01 5.03
C ASP A 86 0.15 -7.24 4.38
N LEU A 87 0.22 -5.91 4.36
CA LEU A 87 -0.84 -5.07 3.81
C LEU A 87 -0.97 -5.17 2.28
N VAL A 88 0.16 -5.26 1.58
CA VAL A 88 0.16 -5.13 0.10
C VAL A 88 0.19 -6.47 -0.62
N THR A 89 0.59 -7.56 0.05
CA THR A 89 0.62 -8.89 -0.59
C THR A 89 -0.81 -9.38 -0.86
N GLY A 90 -1.12 -9.67 -2.12
CA GLY A 90 -2.44 -10.04 -2.59
C GLY A 90 -3.35 -8.85 -2.94
N ALA A 91 -2.93 -7.62 -2.63
CA ALA A 91 -3.72 -6.42 -2.90
C ALA A 91 -3.56 -5.96 -4.37
N PRO A 92 -4.57 -5.28 -4.94
CA PRO A 92 -4.43 -4.52 -6.16
C PRO A 92 -3.30 -3.50 -6.07
N VAL A 93 -2.60 -3.27 -7.19
CA VAL A 93 -1.53 -2.28 -7.24
C VAL A 93 -2.04 -0.88 -6.89
N ALA A 94 -3.21 -0.49 -7.41
CA ALA A 94 -3.82 0.81 -7.12
C ALA A 94 -4.14 1.00 -5.63
N GLU A 95 -4.59 -0.06 -4.96
CA GLU A 95 -4.83 -0.05 -3.51
C GLU A 95 -3.51 0.08 -2.74
N SER A 96 -2.47 -0.61 -3.18
CA SER A 96 -1.13 -0.53 -2.57
C SER A 96 -0.51 0.87 -2.70
N GLU A 97 -0.74 1.56 -3.82
CA GLU A 97 -0.36 2.97 -4.00
C GLU A 97 -1.10 3.88 -3.02
N HIS A 98 -2.43 3.70 -2.91
CA HIS A 98 -3.28 4.44 -1.99
C HIS A 98 -2.87 4.24 -0.52
N LEU A 99 -2.65 3.00 -0.08
CA LEU A 99 -2.14 2.69 1.26
C LEU A 99 -0.79 3.37 1.53
N GLY A 100 0.09 3.43 0.52
CA GLY A 100 1.37 4.15 0.63
C GLY A 100 1.21 5.67 0.78
N ASP A 101 0.17 6.24 0.18
CA ASP A 101 -0.18 7.66 0.32
C ASP A 101 -0.77 7.95 1.70
N LEU A 102 -1.69 7.10 2.18
CA LEU A 102 -2.26 7.17 3.52
C LEU A 102 -1.17 7.04 4.60
N PHE A 103 -0.25 6.08 4.45
CA PHE A 103 0.83 5.92 5.43
C PHE A 103 1.76 7.15 5.46
N ARG A 104 2.01 7.78 4.29
CA ARG A 104 2.74 9.05 4.23
C ARG A 104 1.98 10.20 4.90
N GLN A 105 0.66 10.24 4.76
CA GLN A 105 -0.19 11.21 5.47
C GLN A 105 -0.14 10.97 6.99
N LEU A 106 -0.23 9.71 7.43
CA LEU A 106 -0.10 9.34 8.84
C LEU A 106 1.23 9.83 9.42
N MET A 107 2.34 9.62 8.71
CA MET A 107 3.66 10.10 9.15
C MET A 107 3.76 11.63 9.25
N GLN A 108 2.94 12.36 8.51
CA GLN A 108 2.87 13.83 8.56
C GLN A 108 1.89 14.36 9.62
N SER A 109 1.04 13.50 10.19
CA SER A 109 0.03 13.87 11.19
C SER A 109 0.61 14.45 12.49
N ARG A 110 1.91 14.24 12.73
CA ARG A 110 2.60 14.56 14.00
C ARG A 110 2.00 13.83 15.20
N GLY A 111 1.52 12.61 14.98
CA GLY A 111 0.95 11.72 15.99
C GLY A 111 -0.49 12.04 16.37
N LYS A 112 -1.20 12.80 15.53
CA LYS A 112 -2.63 13.03 15.68
C LYS A 112 -3.50 11.88 15.14
N GLY A 113 -2.90 10.96 14.38
CA GLY A 113 -3.64 9.93 13.64
C GLY A 113 -4.24 10.47 12.35
N LEU A 114 -5.09 9.66 11.73
CA LEU A 114 -5.98 10.02 10.63
C LEU A 114 -7.44 9.91 11.09
N ASP A 115 -8.38 10.14 10.18
CA ASP A 115 -9.79 9.84 10.43
C ASP A 115 -9.99 8.33 10.56
N GLU A 116 -10.96 7.89 11.38
CA GLU A 116 -11.17 6.48 11.76
C GLU A 116 -11.26 5.55 10.55
N ASP A 117 -12.03 5.93 9.52
CA ASP A 117 -12.17 5.14 8.29
C ASP A 117 -10.82 4.93 7.56
N LEU A 118 -9.92 5.92 7.59
CA LEU A 118 -8.60 5.83 6.96
C LEU A 118 -7.61 5.01 7.80
N GLU A 119 -7.77 5.03 9.13
CA GLU A 119 -6.98 4.19 10.03
C GLU A 119 -7.37 2.72 9.93
N ASP A 120 -8.65 2.43 9.68
CA ASP A 120 -9.15 1.08 9.41
C ASP A 120 -8.55 0.50 8.12
N GLU A 121 -8.44 1.31 7.06
CA GLU A 121 -7.75 0.91 5.82
C GLU A 121 -6.26 0.59 6.04
N LEU A 122 -5.59 1.32 6.92
CA LEU A 122 -4.18 1.09 7.24
C LEU A 122 -3.94 -0.15 8.14
N GLY A 123 -4.96 -0.68 8.80
CA GLY A 123 -4.83 -1.83 9.69
C GLY A 123 -3.66 -1.68 10.68
N ASP A 124 -2.74 -2.64 10.69
CA ASP A 124 -1.58 -2.64 11.59
C ASP A 124 -0.60 -1.47 11.37
N ALA A 125 -0.63 -0.81 10.20
CA ALA A 125 0.18 0.39 9.97
C ALA A 125 -0.26 1.59 10.85
N THR A 126 -1.48 1.59 11.38
CA THR A 126 -1.95 2.59 12.36
C THR A 126 -1.13 2.56 13.66
N ALA A 127 -0.45 1.44 13.96
CA ALA A 127 0.49 1.35 15.08
C ALA A 127 1.63 2.38 15.02
N PHE A 128 1.95 2.89 13.82
CA PHE A 128 3.00 3.88 13.62
C PHE A 128 2.56 5.32 13.96
N THR A 129 1.31 5.56 14.38
CA THR A 129 0.85 6.89 14.82
C THR A 129 1.78 7.51 15.86
N GLY A 130 2.25 6.72 16.83
CA GLY A 130 3.23 7.18 17.82
C GLY A 130 4.59 7.58 17.21
N VAL A 131 5.02 6.92 16.13
CA VAL A 131 6.26 7.22 15.41
C VAL A 131 6.20 8.59 14.73
N ALA A 132 5.02 8.99 14.25
CA ALA A 132 4.82 10.30 13.59
C ALA A 132 5.13 11.50 14.52
N GLN A 133 5.17 11.30 15.85
CA GLN A 133 5.59 12.33 16.81
C GLN A 133 7.11 12.61 16.77
N PHE A 134 7.90 11.73 16.16
CA PHE A 134 9.35 11.77 16.16
C PHE A 134 9.90 12.00 14.74
N PRO A 135 10.11 13.26 14.31
CA PRO A 135 10.58 13.57 12.95
C PRO A 135 11.84 12.82 12.52
N ALA A 136 12.76 12.55 13.46
CA ALA A 136 13.98 11.79 13.20
C ALA A 136 13.74 10.32 12.82
N ARG A 137 12.55 9.77 13.10
CA ARG A 137 12.19 8.37 12.84
C ARG A 137 11.26 8.18 11.64
N ILE A 138 10.67 9.25 11.13
CA ILE A 138 9.77 9.22 9.96
C ILE A 138 10.45 8.58 8.75
N LYS A 139 11.71 8.92 8.46
CA LYS A 139 12.45 8.31 7.35
C LYS A 139 12.70 6.83 7.55
N CYS A 140 12.94 6.38 8.79
CA CYS A 140 13.12 4.96 9.03
C CYS A 140 11.77 4.21 8.76
N ALA A 141 10.61 4.79 9.12
CA ALA A 141 9.29 4.20 8.83
C ALA A 141 8.94 4.21 7.33
N LEU A 142 9.26 5.28 6.60
CA LEU A 142 8.90 5.40 5.18
C LEU A 142 9.81 4.62 4.21
N LEU A 143 10.89 3.99 4.69
CA LEU A 143 11.90 3.36 3.84
C LEU A 143 11.30 2.27 2.93
N GLY A 144 10.54 1.33 3.50
CA GLY A 144 9.92 0.25 2.72
C GLY A 144 8.87 0.77 1.74
N TRP A 145 8.06 1.74 2.15
CA TRP A 145 7.05 2.37 1.31
C TRP A 145 7.67 3.15 0.14
N ALA A 146 8.84 3.74 0.33
CA ALA A 146 9.61 4.35 -0.76
C ALA A 146 10.12 3.30 -1.76
N ALA A 147 10.59 2.15 -1.26
CA ALA A 147 11.04 1.04 -2.11
C ALA A 147 9.88 0.48 -2.95
N LEU A 148 8.72 0.23 -2.32
CA LEU A 148 7.53 -0.25 -3.01
C LEU A 148 7.12 0.72 -4.14
N ARG A 149 7.00 2.02 -3.84
CA ARG A 149 6.62 3.02 -4.85
C ARG A 149 7.59 3.06 -6.04
N ASP A 150 8.89 2.97 -5.77
CA ASP A 150 9.90 2.93 -6.82
C ASP A 150 9.81 1.65 -7.67
N THR A 151 9.55 0.50 -7.03
CA THR A 151 9.28 -0.77 -7.73
C THR A 151 8.02 -0.70 -8.61
N LEU A 152 6.93 -0.11 -8.12
CA LEU A 152 5.71 0.09 -8.91
C LEU A 152 5.96 0.99 -10.13
N ALA A 153 6.71 2.07 -9.95
CA ALA A 153 7.02 3.03 -11.02
C ALA A 153 7.97 2.44 -12.09
N THR A 154 8.89 1.55 -11.71
CA THR A 154 9.96 1.05 -12.61
C THR A 154 9.68 -0.32 -13.21
N SER A 155 8.79 -1.12 -12.61
CA SER A 155 8.43 -2.46 -13.11
C SER A 155 7.60 -2.44 -14.40
N GLY A 156 6.96 -1.31 -14.73
CA GLY A 156 6.05 -1.21 -15.86
C GLY A 156 4.64 -1.75 -15.58
N VAL A 157 4.34 -2.17 -14.35
CA VAL A 157 3.00 -2.67 -13.97
C VAL A 157 1.90 -1.60 -14.14
N LEU A 158 2.28 -0.33 -14.02
CA LEU A 158 1.39 0.82 -14.20
C LEU A 158 1.21 1.25 -15.67
N ALA A 159 1.94 0.65 -16.62
CA ALA A 159 1.83 1.06 -18.04
C ALA A 159 0.48 0.69 -18.68
N GLY A 160 -0.35 -0.12 -18.01
CA GLY A 160 -1.70 -0.51 -18.45
C GLY A 160 -2.85 0.22 -17.76
N SER A 161 -2.58 1.06 -16.73
CA SER A 161 -3.61 1.63 -15.84
C SER A 161 -4.08 3.04 -16.19
N ASP A 162 -3.91 3.50 -17.43
CA ASP A 162 -4.49 4.75 -17.96
C ASP A 162 -6.05 4.75 -18.06
N ALA A 163 -6.72 3.85 -17.33
CA ALA A 163 -8.17 3.87 -17.19
C ALA A 163 -8.55 4.86 -16.06
N PRO A 164 -9.45 5.82 -16.32
CA PRO A 164 -9.86 6.78 -15.29
C PRO A 164 -10.50 6.02 -14.12
N VAL A 165 -10.02 6.31 -12.91
CA VAL A 165 -10.62 5.86 -11.65
C VAL A 165 -12.11 6.16 -11.70
N ALA A 166 -12.93 5.12 -11.67
CA ALA A 166 -14.38 5.27 -11.70
C ALA A 166 -14.82 5.91 -10.38
N ASP A 167 -15.37 7.12 -10.49
CA ASP A 167 -16.04 7.81 -9.39
C ASP A 167 -17.21 6.95 -8.87
N PRO A 168 -17.20 6.53 -7.59
CA PRO A 168 -18.25 5.68 -7.02
C PRO A 168 -19.61 6.40 -6.90
N ALA A 169 -19.72 7.69 -7.24
CA ALA A 169 -20.96 8.46 -7.14
C ALA A 169 -21.86 8.43 -8.40
N SER A 170 -21.52 7.72 -9.48
CA SER A 170 -22.36 7.70 -10.70
C SER A 170 -23.15 6.40 -10.86
N THR A 171 -24.15 6.19 -9.99
CA THR A 171 -25.23 5.22 -10.25
C THR A 171 -26.51 5.96 -10.64
N ALA A 172 -26.48 6.60 -11.81
CA ALA A 172 -27.72 7.01 -12.49
C ALA A 172 -28.24 5.83 -13.32
N THR A 173 -29.23 5.12 -12.80
CA THR A 173 -30.02 4.13 -13.56
C THR A 173 -30.63 4.79 -14.79
N PRO A 174 -30.44 4.27 -16.03
CA PRO A 174 -31.13 4.80 -17.18
C PRO A 174 -32.60 4.37 -17.12
N LEU A 175 -33.52 5.35 -17.21
CA LEU A 175 -34.95 5.10 -17.45
C LEU A 175 -35.11 4.32 -18.78
N PRO A 176 -36.01 3.32 -18.85
CA PRO A 176 -36.27 2.64 -20.11
C PRO A 176 -36.90 3.59 -21.12
N ALA A 177 -36.33 3.61 -22.33
CA ALA A 177 -36.81 4.39 -23.46
C ALA A 177 -38.24 3.99 -23.83
N GLN A 178 -39.17 4.94 -23.78
CA GLN A 178 -40.51 4.77 -24.32
C GLN A 178 -40.43 4.73 -25.86
N SER A 179 -40.96 3.66 -26.46
CA SER A 179 -41.06 3.51 -27.91
C SER A 179 -42.04 4.54 -28.49
N PRO A 180 -41.72 5.20 -29.63
CA PRO A 180 -42.66 6.11 -30.28
C PRO A 180 -43.80 5.31 -30.93
N GLN A 181 -45.04 5.64 -30.58
CA GLN A 181 -46.24 5.17 -31.27
C GLN A 181 -46.30 5.74 -32.69
N ALA A 182 -46.61 4.89 -33.66
CA ALA A 182 -46.87 5.28 -35.05
C ALA A 182 -48.16 6.12 -35.16
N PRO A 183 -48.21 7.12 -36.05
CA PRO A 183 -49.44 7.88 -36.29
C PRO A 183 -50.46 7.03 -37.07
N GLN A 184 -51.69 6.99 -36.59
CA GLN A 184 -52.84 6.42 -37.31
C GLN A 184 -53.15 7.28 -38.53
N GLU A 185 -53.07 6.67 -39.72
CA GLU A 185 -53.64 7.23 -40.95
C GLU A 185 -55.17 7.11 -40.91
N ASN A 186 -55.83 8.25 -41.08
CA ASN A 186 -57.27 8.38 -41.16
C ASN A 186 -57.70 8.32 -42.64
N ARG A 187 -58.14 7.14 -43.12
CA ARG A 187 -59.09 7.03 -44.24
C ARG A 187 -59.74 5.66 -44.36
#